data_AF-A0A3Q0J6T1-F1
#
_entry.id   AF-A0A3Q0J6T1-F1
#
_cell.length_a   1.000
_cell.length_b   1.000
_cell.length_c   1.000
_cell.angle_alpha   90.00
_cell.angle_beta   90.00
_cell.angle_gamma   90.00
#
_symmetry.space_group_name_H-M   'P 1'
#
loop_
_entity.id
_entity.type
_entity.pdbx_description
1 polymer ?
#
loop_
_entity_poly.entity_id
_entity_poly.type
_entity_poly.pdbx_seq_one_letter_code
_entity_poly.pdbx_strand_id
1 'polypeptide(L)'
;MQEEKDRISRSFSALKDPELLRKVLDFSMSDLVRAQDSVFVIISAAQTKTGRELAWDFLKNNYATFTERYKGGLLGRLVKHTTENFASESHAQEVTEFFTKNPTSWIERTVQQSVETIRLNSECLKRDGEAVKQFLSTL
;
A
#
# COMPACT_ATOMS: atom_id res chain seq x y z
N MET A 1 -1.48 1.06 26.84
CA MET A 1 -1.52 -0.25 26.15
C MET A 1 -1.86 -0.13 24.66
N GLN A 2 -2.90 0.61 24.23
CA GLN A 2 -3.16 0.81 22.78
C GLN A 2 -2.04 1.62 22.09
N GLU A 3 -1.56 2.69 22.72
CA GLU A 3 -0.48 3.53 22.17
C GLU A 3 0.81 2.75 21.91
N GLU A 4 1.10 1.71 22.70
CA GLU A 4 2.26 0.85 22.50
C GLU A 4 2.07 -0.06 21.29
N LYS A 5 0.86 -0.60 21.08
CA LYS A 5 0.51 -1.38 19.89
C LYS A 5 0.62 -0.53 18.63
N ASP A 6 0.20 0.73 18.68
CA ASP A 6 0.32 1.66 17.57
C ASP A 6 1.80 2.00 17.28
N ARG A 7 2.61 2.24 18.32
CA ARG A 7 4.07 2.46 18.18
C ARG A 7 4.78 1.26 17.57
N ILE A 8 4.46 0.05 18.03
CA ILE A 8 5.02 -1.19 17.47
C ILE A 8 4.58 -1.34 16.01
N SER A 9 3.31 -1.09 15.69
CA SER A 9 2.82 -1.18 14.32
C SER A 9 3.55 -0.22 13.40
N ARG A 10 3.85 1.01 13.85
CA ARG A 10 4.64 1.99 13.08
C ARG A 10 6.07 1.55 12.84
N SER A 11 6.69 0.80 13.75
CA SER A 11 8.08 0.35 13.56
C SER A 11 8.22 -0.66 12.40
N PHE A 12 7.13 -1.33 12.01
CA PHE A 12 7.13 -2.23 10.85
C PHE A 12 7.45 -1.53 9.52
N SER A 13 7.26 -0.21 9.43
CA SER A 13 7.64 0.59 8.26
C SER A 13 9.14 0.60 7.95
N ALA A 14 9.97 0.29 8.94
CA ALA A 14 11.42 0.18 8.77
C ALA A 14 11.88 -1.21 8.32
N LEU A 15 11.00 -2.21 8.26
CA LEU A 15 11.35 -3.58 7.88
C LEU A 15 11.70 -3.66 6.39
N LYS A 16 12.82 -4.32 6.09
CA LYS A 16 13.30 -4.58 4.73
C LYS A 16 13.34 -6.07 4.37
N ASP A 17 13.30 -6.94 5.38
CA ASP A 17 13.30 -8.39 5.18
C ASP A 17 11.92 -8.84 4.65
N PRO A 18 11.85 -9.42 3.44
CA PRO A 18 10.60 -9.87 2.84
C PRO A 18 9.86 -10.90 3.71
N GLU A 19 10.58 -11.80 4.39
CA GLU A 19 9.97 -12.85 5.20
C GLU A 19 9.35 -12.27 6.48
N LEU A 20 10.01 -11.28 7.10
CA LEU A 20 9.42 -10.55 8.23
C LEU A 20 8.21 -9.73 7.80
N LEU A 21 8.27 -9.09 6.62
CA LEU A 21 7.14 -8.35 6.07
C LEU A 21 5.92 -9.25 5.82
N ARG A 22 6.12 -10.46 5.25
CA ARG A 22 5.05 -11.46 5.11
C ARG A 22 4.45 -11.85 6.45
N LYS A 23 5.29 -12.14 7.46
CA LYS A 23 4.82 -12.45 8.82
C LYS A 23 4.01 -11.31 9.44
N VAL A 24 4.39 -10.05 9.18
CA VAL A 24 3.63 -8.88 9.66
C VAL A 24 2.29 -8.77 8.95
N LEU A 25 2.24 -9.02 7.64
CA LEU A 25 0.98 -9.04 6.86
C LEU A 25 0.05 -10.14 7.37
N ASP A 26 0.56 -11.35 7.58
CA ASP A 26 -0.22 -12.46 8.14
C ASP A 26 -0.70 -12.17 9.56
N PHE A 27 0.19 -11.64 10.40
CA PHE A 27 -0.14 -11.20 11.76
C PHE A 27 -1.27 -10.17 11.78
N SER A 28 -1.27 -9.23 10.81
CA SER A 28 -2.34 -8.22 10.70
C SER A 28 -3.73 -8.84 10.55
N MET A 29 -3.83 -10.04 9.97
CA MET A 29 -5.11 -10.71 9.74
C MET A 29 -5.48 -11.72 10.84
N SER A 30 -4.60 -11.93 11.83
CA SER A 30 -4.85 -12.83 12.96
C SER A 30 -5.84 -12.25 13.98
N ASP A 31 -6.41 -13.11 14.83
CA ASP A 31 -7.33 -12.72 15.92
C ASP A 31 -6.66 -11.86 17.00
N LEU A 32 -5.33 -11.71 16.97
CA LEU A 32 -4.57 -10.85 17.87
C LEU A 32 -4.66 -9.36 17.49
N VAL A 33 -5.07 -9.06 16.26
CA VAL A 33 -5.18 -7.70 15.73
C VAL A 33 -6.65 -7.40 15.45
N ARG A 34 -7.16 -6.30 16.01
CA ARG A 34 -8.52 -5.85 15.74
C ARG A 34 -8.65 -5.52 14.27
N ALA A 35 -9.80 -5.85 13.67
CA ALA A 35 -10.08 -5.58 12.26
C ALA A 35 -9.72 -4.13 11.87
N GLN A 36 -10.23 -3.13 12.58
CA GLN A 36 -9.95 -1.72 12.29
C GLN A 36 -8.46 -1.31 12.42
N ASP A 37 -7.68 -2.05 13.23
CA ASP A 37 -6.26 -1.76 13.46
C ASP A 37 -5.38 -2.40 12.38
N SER A 38 -5.84 -3.50 11.76
CA SER A 38 -5.02 -4.22 10.78
C SER A 38 -4.70 -3.40 9.54
N VAL A 39 -5.59 -2.48 9.17
CA VAL A 39 -5.35 -1.55 8.06
C VAL A 39 -4.06 -0.76 8.26
N PHE A 40 -3.76 -0.34 9.50
CA PHE A 40 -2.57 0.44 9.82
C PHE A 40 -1.30 -0.41 9.84
N VAL A 41 -1.42 -1.67 10.26
CA VAL A 41 -0.31 -2.65 10.21
C VAL A 41 0.09 -2.90 8.75
N ILE A 42 -0.88 -3.11 7.85
CA ILE A 42 -0.62 -3.33 6.42
C ILE A 42 -0.03 -2.08 5.78
N ILE A 43 -0.57 -0.90 6.08
CA ILE A 43 -0.04 0.38 5.58
C ILE A 43 1.41 0.60 6.03
N SER A 44 1.74 0.23 7.27
CA SER A 44 3.10 0.29 7.78
C SER A 44 4.04 -0.63 7.00
N ALA A 45 3.62 -1.88 6.74
CA ALA A 45 4.40 -2.81 5.93
C ALA A 45 4.61 -2.31 4.48
N ALA A 46 3.71 -1.49 3.93
CA ALA A 46 3.80 -0.98 2.56
C ALA A 46 4.82 0.17 2.34
N GLN A 47 5.54 0.62 3.38
CA GLN A 47 6.37 1.84 3.29
C GLN A 47 7.70 1.64 2.54
N THR A 48 8.21 0.41 2.43
CA THR A 48 9.45 0.12 1.68
C THR A 48 9.15 -0.35 0.25
N LYS A 49 10.16 -0.35 -0.64
CA LYS A 49 9.99 -0.85 -2.01
C LYS A 49 9.42 -2.27 -2.02
N THR A 50 10.08 -3.18 -1.31
CA THR A 50 9.65 -4.58 -1.21
C THR A 50 8.34 -4.73 -0.47
N GLY A 51 8.16 -3.98 0.63
CA GLY A 51 6.94 -4.02 1.43
C GLY A 51 5.70 -3.59 0.66
N ARG A 52 5.83 -2.60 -0.23
CA ARG A 52 4.75 -2.15 -1.10
C ARG A 52 4.29 -3.22 -2.08
N GLU A 53 5.22 -3.90 -2.76
CA GLU A 53 4.89 -5.00 -3.67
C GLU A 53 4.18 -6.12 -2.91
N LEU A 54 4.72 -6.52 -1.76
CA LEU A 54 4.11 -7.55 -0.91
C LEU A 54 2.73 -7.15 -0.39
N ALA A 55 2.55 -5.91 0.06
CA ALA A 55 1.28 -5.40 0.55
C ALA A 55 0.22 -5.31 -0.56
N TRP A 56 0.62 -4.96 -1.78
CA TRP A 56 -0.28 -4.96 -2.94
C TRP A 56 -0.73 -6.38 -3.30
N ASP A 57 0.18 -7.34 -3.35
CA ASP A 57 -0.18 -8.75 -3.57
C ASP A 57 -1.08 -9.29 -2.46
N PHE A 58 -0.78 -8.93 -1.21
CA PHE A 58 -1.61 -9.28 -0.06
C PHE A 58 -3.02 -8.70 -0.14
N LEU A 59 -3.15 -7.43 -0.58
CA LEU A 59 -4.43 -6.79 -0.83
C LEU A 59 -5.23 -7.55 -1.90
N LYS A 60 -4.61 -7.85 -3.05
CA LYS A 60 -5.27 -8.58 -4.15
C LYS A 60 -5.76 -9.96 -3.69
N ASN A 61 -4.91 -10.72 -3.01
CA ASN A 61 -5.21 -12.10 -2.59
C ASN A 61 -6.32 -12.17 -1.53
N ASN A 62 -6.47 -11.12 -0.72
CA ASN A 62 -7.45 -11.08 0.37
C ASN A 62 -8.59 -10.08 0.11
N TYR A 63 -8.74 -9.60 -1.12
CA TYR A 63 -9.61 -8.46 -1.43
C TYR A 63 -11.06 -8.68 -0.98
N ALA A 64 -11.62 -9.87 -1.22
CA ALA A 64 -12.97 -10.22 -0.78
C ALA A 64 -13.15 -10.15 0.76
N THR A 65 -12.09 -10.48 1.51
CA THR A 65 -12.11 -10.36 2.98
C THR A 65 -12.08 -8.88 3.39
N PHE A 66 -11.25 -8.07 2.70
CA PHE A 66 -11.15 -6.65 2.98
C PHE A 66 -12.41 -5.87 2.62
N THR A 67 -13.10 -6.23 1.54
CA THR A 67 -14.36 -5.58 1.15
C THR A 67 -15.47 -5.87 2.16
N GLU A 68 -15.57 -7.10 2.67
CA GLU A 68 -16.55 -7.44 3.70
C GLU A 68 -16.21 -6.77 5.04
N ARG A 69 -14.93 -6.79 5.42
CA ARG A 69 -14.46 -6.30 6.71
C ARG A 69 -14.44 -4.76 6.80
N TYR A 70 -14.01 -4.09 5.74
CA TYR A 70 -13.80 -2.64 5.69
C TYR A 70 -14.81 -1.99 4.75
N LYS A 71 -16.07 -1.91 5.18
CA LYS A 71 -17.08 -1.18 4.40
C LYS A 71 -16.74 0.32 4.39
N GLY A 72 -16.74 0.95 3.22
CA GLY A 72 -16.49 2.39 3.08
C GLY A 72 -15.02 2.82 3.25
N GLY A 73 -14.77 3.77 4.15
CA GLY A 73 -13.56 4.59 4.19
C GLY A 73 -12.24 3.87 4.53
N LEU A 74 -12.29 2.79 5.33
CA LEU A 74 -11.08 2.04 5.69
C LEU A 74 -10.51 1.26 4.49
N LEU A 75 -11.37 0.69 3.64
CA LEU A 75 -10.93 0.05 2.41
C LEU A 75 -10.30 1.06 1.45
N GLY A 76 -10.95 2.21 1.26
CA GLY A 76 -10.37 3.29 0.45
C GLY A 76 -8.98 3.69 0.95
N ARG A 77 -8.82 3.84 2.28
CA ARG A 77 -7.53 4.13 2.89
C ARG A 77 -6.48 3.05 2.64
N LEU A 78 -6.87 1.77 2.75
CA LEU A 78 -6.00 0.63 2.46
C LEU A 78 -5.54 0.64 1.00
N VAL A 79 -6.48 0.79 0.06
CA VAL A 79 -6.22 0.85 -1.38
C VAL A 79 -5.27 1.99 -1.70
N LYS A 80 -5.56 3.20 -1.20
CA LYS A 80 -4.72 4.37 -1.42
C LYS A 80 -3.28 4.11 -0.98
N HIS A 81 -3.06 3.75 0.27
CA HIS A 81 -1.70 3.67 0.82
C HIS A 81 -0.90 2.45 0.34
N THR A 82 -1.55 1.40 -0.16
CA THR A 82 -0.86 0.26 -0.79
C THR A 82 -0.49 0.52 -2.24
N THR A 83 -1.08 1.53 -2.89
CA THR A 83 -0.89 1.78 -4.34
C THR A 83 -0.25 3.13 -4.66
N GLU A 84 -0.47 4.18 -3.86
CA GLU A 84 -0.09 5.57 -4.18
C GLU A 84 1.42 5.80 -4.35
N ASN A 85 2.25 4.91 -3.80
CA ASN A 85 3.72 5.03 -3.85
C ASN A 85 4.35 4.25 -5.02
N PHE A 86 3.55 3.65 -5.91
CA PHE A 86 4.08 3.16 -7.18
C PHE A 86 4.39 4.34 -8.11
N ALA A 87 5.32 4.12 -9.04
CA ALA A 87 5.84 5.15 -9.94
C ALA A 87 6.12 4.59 -11.34
N SER A 88 5.25 3.72 -11.86
CA SER A 88 5.33 3.22 -13.23
C SER A 88 3.94 3.06 -13.86
N GLU A 89 3.85 3.26 -15.17
CA GLU A 89 2.59 3.06 -15.91
C GLU A 89 2.08 1.62 -15.79
N SER A 90 2.99 0.64 -15.74
CA SER A 90 2.61 -0.78 -15.55
C SER A 90 1.79 -1.00 -14.27
N HIS A 91 2.17 -0.37 -13.15
CA HIS A 91 1.40 -0.47 -11.91
C HIS A 91 0.08 0.31 -12.00
N ALA A 92 0.06 1.47 -12.66
CA ALA A 92 -1.17 2.23 -12.87
C ALA A 92 -2.20 1.38 -13.67
N GLN A 93 -1.73 0.66 -14.68
CA GLN A 93 -2.55 -0.22 -15.49
C GLN A 93 -3.01 -1.46 -14.70
N GLU A 94 -2.12 -2.10 -13.95
CA GLU A 94 -2.46 -3.25 -13.10
C GLU A 94 -3.53 -2.90 -12.05
N VAL A 95 -3.38 -1.77 -11.36
CA VAL A 95 -4.38 -1.27 -10.39
C VAL A 95 -5.72 -1.02 -11.09
N THR A 96 -5.70 -0.36 -12.26
CA THR A 96 -6.91 -0.11 -13.05
C THR A 96 -7.63 -1.41 -13.42
N GLU A 97 -6.89 -2.39 -13.93
CA GLU A 97 -7.44 -3.68 -14.35
C GLU A 97 -7.99 -4.48 -13.16
N PHE A 98 -7.29 -4.47 -12.03
CA PHE A 98 -7.74 -5.16 -10.82
C PHE A 98 -9.09 -4.64 -10.33
N PHE A 99 -9.27 -3.32 -10.21
CA PHE A 99 -10.52 -2.72 -9.75
C PHE A 99 -11.62 -2.69 -10.82
N THR A 100 -11.27 -2.83 -12.10
CA THR A 100 -12.26 -3.09 -13.16
C THR A 100 -12.85 -4.49 -13.02
N LYS A 101 -12.02 -5.49 -12.70
CA LYS A 101 -12.45 -6.88 -12.47
C LYS A 101 -13.14 -7.07 -11.11
N ASN A 102 -12.82 -6.23 -10.13
CA ASN A 102 -13.34 -6.29 -8.76
C ASN A 102 -13.98 -4.94 -8.38
N PRO A 103 -15.11 -4.56 -9.02
CA PRO A 103 -15.72 -3.25 -8.81
C PRO A 103 -16.19 -3.09 -7.36
N THR A 104 -15.98 -1.91 -6.79
CA THR A 104 -16.42 -1.57 -5.44
C THR A 104 -16.85 -0.12 -5.41
N SER A 105 -18.15 0.11 -5.55
CA SER A 105 -18.73 1.42 -5.91
C SER A 105 -18.39 2.54 -4.94
N TRP A 106 -18.20 2.23 -3.66
CA TRP A 106 -17.89 3.22 -2.62
C TRP A 106 -16.40 3.64 -2.55
N ILE A 107 -15.51 3.04 -3.34
CA ILE A 107 -14.08 3.44 -3.40
C ILE A 107 -13.62 3.88 -4.79
N GLU A 108 -14.51 3.98 -5.78
CA GLU A 108 -14.16 4.32 -7.17
C GLU A 108 -13.31 5.59 -7.26
N ARG A 109 -13.70 6.64 -6.54
CA ARG A 109 -12.94 7.89 -6.47
C ARG A 109 -11.52 7.68 -5.93
N THR A 110 -11.38 6.85 -4.90
CA THR A 110 -10.06 6.56 -4.30
C THR A 110 -9.18 5.77 -5.26
N VAL A 111 -9.75 4.82 -6.00
CA VAL A 111 -9.02 4.08 -7.04
C VAL A 111 -8.54 5.05 -8.13
N GLN A 112 -9.41 5.92 -8.64
CA GLN A 112 -9.07 6.91 -9.66
C GLN A 112 -7.91 7.83 -9.20
N GLN A 113 -8.02 8.37 -7.98
CA GLN A 113 -6.97 9.22 -7.40
C GLN A 113 -5.65 8.48 -7.21
N SER A 114 -5.70 7.21 -6.83
CA SER A 114 -4.49 6.40 -6.66
C SER A 114 -3.81 6.15 -8.00
N VAL A 115 -4.56 5.79 -9.04
CA VAL A 115 -4.05 5.61 -10.41
C VAL A 115 -3.44 6.91 -10.95
N GLU A 116 -4.11 8.05 -10.76
CA GLU A 116 -3.59 9.36 -11.13
C GLU A 116 -2.27 9.65 -10.41
N THR A 117 -2.20 9.38 -9.10
CA THR A 117 -0.98 9.58 -8.29
C THR A 117 0.18 8.72 -8.81
N ILE A 118 -0.07 7.46 -9.16
CA ILE A 118 0.97 6.57 -9.71
C ILE A 118 1.54 7.14 -11.02
N ARG A 119 0.67 7.65 -11.89
CA ARG A 119 1.09 8.28 -13.15
C ARG A 119 1.89 9.56 -12.91
N LEU A 120 1.44 10.41 -11.98
CA LEU A 120 2.17 11.61 -11.59
C LEU A 120 3.57 11.27 -11.03
N ASN A 121 3.66 10.25 -10.19
CA ASN A 121 4.95 9.76 -9.68
C ASN A 121 5.86 9.23 -10.79
N SER A 122 5.30 8.49 -11.75
CA SER A 122 6.02 7.99 -12.93
C SER A 122 6.61 9.15 -13.74
N GLU A 123 5.81 10.18 -14.04
CA GLU A 123 6.29 11.34 -14.81
C GLU A 123 7.30 12.17 -14.03
N CYS A 124 7.11 12.35 -12.71
CA CYS A 124 8.09 12.99 -11.84
C CYS A 124 9.43 12.24 -11.85
N LEU A 125 9.39 10.91 -11.70
CA LEU A 125 10.59 10.08 -11.73
C LEU A 125 11.31 10.15 -13.09
N LYS A 126 10.58 10.15 -14.21
CA LYS A 126 11.17 10.30 -15.55
C LYS A 126 11.81 11.67 -15.76
N ARG A 127 11.14 12.74 -15.30
CA ARG A 127 11.59 14.12 -15.48
C ARG A 127 12.82 14.44 -14.63
N ASP A 128 12.77 14.08 -13.34
CA ASP A 128 13.72 14.57 -12.35
C ASP A 128 14.73 13.50 -11.89
N GLY A 129 14.48 12.21 -12.18
CA GLY A 129 15.25 11.10 -11.62
C GLY A 129 16.73 11.13 -11.92
N GLU A 130 17.12 11.39 -13.17
CA GLU A 130 18.55 11.47 -13.56
C GLU A 130 19.23 12.70 -12.96
N ALA A 131 18.54 13.85 -12.90
CA ALA A 131 19.09 15.07 -12.29
C ALA A 131 19.34 14.88 -10.79
N VAL A 132 18.40 14.27 -10.07
CA VAL A 132 18.55 13.94 -8.64
C VAL A 132 19.70 12.95 -8.43
N LYS A 133 19.78 11.90 -9.25
CA LYS A 133 20.86 10.91 -9.19
C LYS A 133 22.24 11.55 -9.41
N GLN A 134 22.35 12.44 -10.39
CA GLN A 134 23.58 13.17 -10.65
C GLN A 134 23.97 14.05 -9.47
N PHE A 135 23.03 14.83 -8.94
CA PHE A 135 23.27 15.69 -7.77
C PHE A 135 23.75 14.89 -6.55
N LEU A 136 23.07 13.79 -6.21
CA LEU A 136 23.46 12.95 -5.07
C LEU A 136 24.83 12.26 -5.24
N SER A 137 25.30 12.08 -6.49
CA SER A 137 26.63 11.54 -6.77
C SER A 137 27.76 12.56 -6.61
N THR A 138 27.41 13.84 -6.41
CA THR A 138 28.37 14.94 -6.17
C THR A 138 28.55 15.28 -4.69
N LEU A 139 27.77 14.64 -3.80
CA LEU A 139 27.90 14.71 -2.35
C LEU A 139 28.94 13.70 -1.85
#